data_AF-A0A2S9FMX5-F1
#
_entry.id   AF-A0A2S9FMX5-F1
#
_cell.length_a   1.000
_cell.length_b   1.000
_cell.length_c   1.000
_cell.angle_alpha   90.00
_cell.angle_beta   90.00
_cell.angle_gamma   90.00
#
_symmetry.space_group_name_H-M   'P 1'
#
loop_
_entity.id
_entity.type
_entity.pdbx_description
1 polymer ?
#
loop_
_entity_poly.entity_id
_entity_poly.type
_entity_poly.pdbx_seq_one_letter_code
_entity_poly.pdbx_strand_id
1 'polypeptide(L)'
;MSDTAASTHQRPDLSIDQKLALRTAATRLATDFSEMFGIETIERFLHSSYDQFATRASVPNFLPLLAERFARQRLRALAKVEGKSNDGKPTVLFLCTHNAGRSQMALGFFTHFAGDAAVA
;
A
#
# COMPACT_ATOMS: atom_id res chain seq x y z
N MET A 1 -26.44 8.09 5.72
CA MET A 1 -26.08 8.75 4.45
C MET A 1 -25.26 9.98 4.80
N SER A 2 -23.94 9.90 4.68
CA SER A 2 -23.07 11.07 4.75
C SER A 2 -21.97 10.91 3.71
N ASP A 3 -21.96 11.86 2.78
CA ASP A 3 -21.11 11.96 1.61
C ASP A 3 -19.62 11.84 1.93
N THR A 4 -18.96 10.89 1.27
CA THR A 4 -17.49 10.85 1.21
C THR A 4 -17.05 11.80 0.11
N ALA A 5 -16.99 13.09 0.42
CA ALA A 5 -16.43 14.08 -0.48
C ALA A 5 -14.98 13.69 -0.80
N ALA A 6 -14.72 13.42 -2.09
CA ALA A 6 -13.38 13.26 -2.63
C ALA A 6 -12.62 14.57 -2.46
N SER A 7 -11.96 14.73 -1.31
CA SER A 7 -11.04 15.84 -1.08
C SER A 7 -9.86 15.66 -2.02
N THR A 8 -9.67 16.59 -2.95
CA THR A 8 -8.44 16.76 -3.70
C THR A 8 -7.30 16.90 -2.69
N HIS A 9 -6.51 15.84 -2.47
CA HIS A 9 -5.43 15.80 -1.47
C HIS A 9 -4.24 16.68 -1.91
N GLN A 10 -4.45 17.98 -2.10
CA GLN A 10 -3.36 18.94 -2.28
C GLN A 10 -2.85 19.37 -0.91
N ARG A 11 -1.85 18.65 -0.38
CA ARG A 11 -1.10 19.11 0.79
C ARG A 11 -0.09 20.19 0.36
N PRO A 12 -0.23 21.45 0.83
CA PRO A 12 0.71 22.51 0.48
C PRO A 12 2.14 22.28 1.04
N ASP A 13 2.26 21.48 2.10
CA ASP A 13 3.49 21.32 2.90
C ASP A 13 4.52 20.32 2.33
N LEU A 14 4.21 19.65 1.21
CA LEU A 14 5.13 18.70 0.59
C LEU A 14 6.25 19.44 -0.14
N SER A 15 7.49 19.02 0.10
CA SER A 15 8.64 19.44 -0.72
C SER A 15 8.41 19.07 -2.20
N ILE A 16 9.07 19.79 -3.12
CA ILE A 16 8.98 19.51 -4.56
C ILE A 16 9.40 18.07 -4.86
N ASP A 17 10.44 17.57 -4.19
CA ASP A 17 10.92 16.21 -4.36
C ASP A 17 9.89 15.17 -3.91
N GLN A 18 9.19 15.41 -2.79
CA GLN A 18 8.11 14.53 -2.34
C GLN A 18 6.91 14.55 -3.29
N LYS A 19 6.54 15.73 -3.81
CA LYS A 19 5.47 15.88 -4.81
C LYS A 19 5.80 15.10 -6.08
N LEU A 20 7.04 15.22 -6.57
CA LEU A 20 7.51 14.48 -7.74
C LEU A 20 7.54 12.96 -7.46
N ALA A 21 8.09 12.54 -6.32
CA ALA A 21 8.17 11.14 -5.94
C ALA A 21 6.79 10.48 -5.84
N LEU A 22 5.80 11.15 -5.24
CA LEU A 22 4.42 10.65 -5.16
C LEU A 22 3.76 10.55 -6.54
N ARG A 23 3.97 11.52 -7.42
CA ARG A 23 3.49 11.43 -8.81
C ARG A 23 4.12 10.25 -9.55
N THR A 24 5.43 10.09 -9.45
CA THR A 24 6.14 8.95 -10.06
C THR A 24 5.63 7.61 -9.50
N ALA A 25 5.42 7.51 -8.20
CA ALA A 25 4.84 6.34 -7.55
C ALA A 25 3.42 6.05 -8.05
N ALA A 26 2.58 7.08 -8.19
CA ALA A 26 1.22 6.95 -8.73
C ALA A 26 1.24 6.41 -10.17
N THR A 27 2.11 6.97 -11.03
CA THR A 27 2.27 6.47 -12.41
C THR A 27 2.70 5.02 -12.44
N ARG A 28 3.71 4.62 -11.64
CA ARG A 28 4.17 3.23 -11.57
C ARG A 28 3.07 2.28 -11.11
N LEU A 29 2.36 2.63 -10.03
CA LEU A 29 1.25 1.82 -9.54
C LEU A 29 0.10 1.76 -10.56
N ALA A 30 -0.19 2.85 -11.27
CA ALA A 30 -1.21 2.84 -12.31
C ALA A 30 -0.82 1.91 -13.48
N THR A 31 0.47 1.85 -13.83
CA THR A 31 0.97 0.88 -14.81
C THR A 31 0.90 -0.56 -14.27
N ASP A 32 1.37 -0.81 -13.05
CA ASP A 32 1.40 -2.15 -12.44
C ASP A 32 -0.01 -2.76 -12.27
N PHE A 33 -1.05 -1.91 -12.13
CA PHE A 33 -2.42 -2.33 -11.83
C PHE A 33 -3.46 -1.86 -12.86
N SER A 34 -3.04 -1.50 -14.08
CA SER A 34 -3.91 -0.87 -15.09
C SER A 34 -5.14 -1.71 -15.47
N GLU A 35 -5.02 -3.03 -15.43
CA GLU A 35 -6.13 -3.95 -15.76
C GLU A 35 -7.11 -4.15 -14.59
N MET A 36 -6.70 -3.79 -13.37
CA MET A 36 -7.46 -4.08 -12.14
C MET A 36 -8.15 -2.85 -11.56
N PHE A 37 -7.52 -1.66 -11.65
CA PHE A 37 -7.99 -0.44 -11.00
C PHE A 37 -7.78 0.80 -11.85
N GLY A 38 -8.72 1.74 -11.77
CA GLY A 38 -8.58 3.09 -12.33
C GLY A 38 -7.62 3.97 -11.52
N ILE A 39 -7.10 5.02 -12.17
CA ILE A 39 -6.11 5.95 -11.61
C ILE A 39 -6.59 6.57 -10.30
N GLU A 40 -7.88 6.91 -10.19
CA GLU A 40 -8.48 7.52 -9.00
C GLU A 40 -8.39 6.59 -7.78
N THR A 41 -8.48 5.28 -7.99
CA THR A 41 -8.30 4.29 -6.90
C THR A 41 -6.84 4.18 -6.50
N ILE A 42 -5.93 4.18 -7.47
CA ILE A 42 -4.49 4.16 -7.22
C ILE A 42 -4.06 5.40 -6.42
N GLU A 43 -4.45 6.60 -6.86
CA GLU A 43 -4.11 7.84 -6.18
C GLU A 43 -4.68 7.90 -4.76
N ARG A 44 -5.93 7.47 -4.56
CA ARG A 44 -6.55 7.40 -3.22
C ARG A 44 -5.79 6.45 -2.29
N PHE A 45 -5.40 5.27 -2.80
CA PHE A 45 -4.64 4.30 -2.00
C PHE A 45 -3.24 4.81 -1.67
N LEU A 46 -2.56 5.46 -2.61
CA LEU A 46 -1.24 6.03 -2.38
C LEU A 46 -1.26 7.17 -1.35
N HIS A 47 -2.16 8.15 -1.50
CA HIS A 47 -2.25 9.28 -0.57
C HIS A 47 -2.69 8.84 0.82
N SER A 48 -3.68 7.94 0.93
CA SER A 48 -4.05 7.40 2.25
C SER A 48 -2.93 6.57 2.89
N SER A 49 -2.09 5.90 2.09
CA SER A 49 -0.90 5.18 2.59
C SER A 49 0.17 6.14 3.06
N TYR A 50 0.39 7.25 2.35
CA TYR A 50 1.30 8.33 2.77
C TYR A 50 0.86 8.91 4.11
N ASP A 51 -0.41 9.23 4.25
CA ASP A 51 -0.97 9.86 5.45
C ASP A 51 -0.85 8.99 6.70
N GLN A 52 -0.96 7.67 6.56
CA GLN A 52 -0.76 6.73 7.68
C GLN A 52 0.65 6.75 8.26
N PHE A 53 1.66 7.07 7.44
CA PHE A 53 3.05 7.16 7.89
C PHE A 53 3.48 8.60 8.21
N ALA A 54 2.82 9.61 7.64
CA ALA A 54 3.23 11.01 7.73
C ALA A 54 3.39 11.53 9.17
N THR A 55 2.56 11.04 10.11
CA THR A 55 2.62 11.46 11.52
C THR A 55 3.69 10.74 12.34
N ARG A 56 4.22 9.61 11.85
CA ARG A 56 5.13 8.72 12.59
C ARG A 56 6.52 8.60 11.98
N ALA A 57 6.71 9.07 10.75
CA ALA A 57 7.95 8.91 10.03
C ALA A 57 9.06 9.78 10.63
N SER A 58 10.08 9.13 11.20
CA SER A 58 11.26 9.81 11.73
C SER A 58 12.12 10.45 10.62
N VAL A 59 12.02 9.96 9.37
CA VAL A 59 12.77 10.48 8.22
C VAL A 59 11.80 10.78 7.07
N PRO A 60 11.34 12.04 6.92
CA PRO A 60 10.33 12.42 5.92
C PRO A 60 10.73 12.13 4.46
N ASN A 61 12.03 12.08 4.15
CA ASN A 61 12.52 11.85 2.79
C ASN A 61 12.20 10.44 2.25
N PHE A 62 12.10 9.44 3.13
CA PHE A 62 11.74 8.06 2.73
C PHE A 62 10.23 7.81 2.70
N LEU A 63 9.44 8.80 3.11
CA LEU A 63 7.99 8.65 3.25
C LEU A 63 7.29 8.29 1.93
N PRO A 64 7.60 8.88 0.77
CA PRO A 64 7.01 8.48 -0.51
C PRO A 64 7.30 7.01 -0.87
N LEU A 65 8.51 6.53 -0.59
CA LEU A 65 8.91 5.14 -0.84
C LEU A 65 8.11 4.16 0.02
N LEU A 66 7.97 4.46 1.32
CA LEU A 66 7.18 3.65 2.24
C LEU A 66 5.70 3.65 1.87
N ALA A 67 5.18 4.82 1.47
CA ALA A 67 3.81 4.98 1.00
C ALA A 67 3.54 4.13 -0.25
N GLU A 68 4.43 4.18 -1.25
CA GLU A 68 4.31 3.35 -2.47
C GLU A 68 4.32 1.86 -2.14
N ARG A 69 5.28 1.41 -1.31
CA ARG A 69 5.38 0.00 -0.91
C ARG A 69 4.11 -0.49 -0.22
N PHE A 70 3.58 0.31 0.70
CA PHE A 70 2.37 -0.05 1.44
C PHE A 70 1.11 0.01 0.56
N ALA A 71 1.00 1.02 -0.31
CA ALA A 71 -0.08 1.10 -1.29
C ALA A 71 -0.10 -0.12 -2.21
N ARG A 72 1.08 -0.56 -2.69
CA ARG A 72 1.21 -1.80 -3.49
C ARG A 72 0.71 -3.03 -2.74
N GLN A 73 1.06 -3.19 -1.47
CA GLN A 73 0.57 -4.31 -0.64
C GLN A 73 -0.97 -4.27 -0.51
N ARG A 74 -1.53 -3.10 -0.22
CA ARG A 74 -2.98 -2.91 -0.08
C ARG A 74 -3.74 -3.16 -1.39
N LEU A 75 -3.19 -2.73 -2.53
CA LEU A 75 -3.78 -2.95 -3.86
C LEU A 75 -3.75 -4.44 -4.26
N ARG A 76 -2.65 -5.16 -3.96
CA ARG A 76 -2.60 -6.62 -4.15
C ARG A 76 -3.65 -7.35 -3.30
N ALA A 77 -3.76 -6.97 -2.03
CA ALA A 77 -4.77 -7.53 -1.15
C ALA A 77 -6.20 -7.24 -1.66
N LEU A 78 -6.46 -6.02 -2.12
CA LEU A 78 -7.76 -5.66 -2.70
C LEU A 78 -8.05 -6.48 -3.97
N ALA A 79 -7.08 -6.65 -4.87
CA ALA A 79 -7.25 -7.44 -6.08
C ALA A 79 -7.55 -8.91 -5.78
N LYS A 80 -6.97 -9.47 -4.70
CA LYS A 80 -7.26 -10.84 -4.25
C LYS A 80 -8.69 -10.95 -3.69
N VAL A 81 -9.14 -9.98 -2.91
CA VAL A 81 -10.49 -9.95 -2.32
C VAL A 81 -11.57 -9.74 -3.39
N GLU A 82 -11.33 -8.89 -4.38
CA GLU A 82 -12.26 -8.66 -5.49
C GLU A 82 -12.23 -9.77 -6.56
N GLY A 83 -11.44 -10.82 -6.37
CA GLY A 83 -11.31 -11.93 -7.33
C GLY A 83 -10.60 -11.56 -8.64
N LYS A 84 -10.01 -10.36 -8.71
CA LYS A 84 -9.24 -9.86 -9.87
C LYS A 84 -7.86 -10.50 -10.01
N SER A 85 -7.39 -11.17 -8.97
CA SER A 85 -6.18 -11.99 -8.99
C SER A 85 -6.45 -13.31 -8.26
N ASN A 86 -6.63 -14.40 -9.00
CA ASN A 86 -6.85 -15.72 -8.43
C ASN A 86 -5.84 -16.73 -8.96
N ASP A 87 -4.74 -16.89 -8.23
CA ASP A 87 -3.73 -17.92 -8.42
C ASP A 87 -4.03 -19.21 -7.63
N GLY A 88 -5.20 -19.30 -6.97
CA GLY A 88 -5.58 -20.45 -6.14
C GLY A 88 -4.82 -20.57 -4.82
N LYS A 89 -3.86 -19.68 -4.53
CA LYS A 89 -3.04 -19.76 -3.33
C LYS A 89 -3.80 -19.23 -2.10
N PRO A 90 -3.72 -19.93 -0.94
CA PRO A 90 -4.22 -19.41 0.32
C PRO A 90 -3.55 -18.08 0.69
N THR A 91 -4.31 -17.17 1.30
CA THR A 91 -3.82 -15.87 1.78
C THR A 91 -3.91 -15.78 3.30
N VAL A 92 -2.84 -15.35 3.97
CA VAL A 92 -2.74 -15.30 5.44
C VAL A 92 -2.41 -13.88 5.91
N LEU A 93 -3.08 -13.39 6.95
CA LEU A 93 -2.80 -12.09 7.56
C LEU A 93 -2.33 -12.25 9.02
N PHE A 94 -1.13 -11.75 9.31
CA PHE A 94 -0.56 -11.74 10.66
C PHE A 94 -0.74 -10.36 11.33
N LEU A 95 -1.36 -10.34 12.51
CA LEU A 95 -1.64 -9.10 13.25
C LEU A 95 -0.92 -9.07 14.60
N CYS A 96 -0.35 -7.90 14.95
CA CYS A 96 0.09 -7.60 16.31
C CYS A 96 -0.01 -6.09 16.57
N THR A 97 0.13 -5.66 17.82
CA THR A 97 -0.13 -4.27 18.24
C THR A 97 0.79 -3.24 17.59
N HIS A 98 2.09 -3.52 17.49
CA HIS A 98 3.09 -2.57 17.00
C HIS A 98 3.60 -2.85 15.59
N ASN A 99 3.20 -3.99 15.00
CA ASN A 99 3.71 -4.48 13.72
C ASN A 99 5.26 -4.53 13.60
N ALA A 100 5.96 -4.75 14.71
CA ALA A 100 7.43 -4.71 14.79
C ALA A 100 8.04 -5.93 15.51
N GLY A 101 7.23 -6.97 15.78
CA GLY A 101 7.63 -8.14 16.56
C GLY A 101 6.98 -9.43 16.08
N ARG A 102 6.01 -9.95 16.84
CA ARG A 102 5.38 -11.26 16.57
C ARG A 102 4.82 -11.41 15.15
N SER A 103 4.12 -10.40 14.62
CA SER A 103 3.59 -10.48 13.25
C SER A 103 4.69 -10.52 12.20
N GLN A 104 5.79 -9.81 12.42
CA GLN A 104 6.94 -9.79 11.50
C GLN A 104 7.72 -11.11 11.56
N MET A 105 7.92 -11.68 12.75
CA MET A 105 8.52 -13.02 12.90
C MET A 105 7.65 -14.10 12.24
N ALA A 106 6.33 -14.07 12.48
CA ALA A 106 5.40 -15.01 11.87
C ALA A 106 5.41 -14.91 10.34
N LEU A 107 5.42 -13.69 9.78
CA LEU A 107 5.56 -13.47 8.34
C LEU A 107 6.88 -14.05 7.81
N GLY A 108 8.00 -13.80 8.49
CA GLY A 108 9.31 -14.34 8.09
C GLY A 108 9.36 -15.86 8.08
N PHE A 109 8.87 -16.52 9.15
CA PHE A 109 8.77 -17.98 9.19
C PHE A 109 7.81 -18.52 8.14
N PHE A 110 6.66 -17.88 7.95
CA PHE A 110 5.70 -18.26 6.91
C PHE A 110 6.33 -18.20 5.52
N THR A 111 6.99 -17.11 5.15
CA THR A 111 7.67 -17.00 3.85
C THR A 111 8.74 -18.08 3.67
N HIS A 112 9.48 -18.42 4.73
CA HIS A 112 10.51 -19.46 4.67
C HIS A 112 9.92 -20.87 4.47
N PHE A 113 8.86 -21.22 5.21
CA PHE A 113 8.31 -22.58 5.19
C PHE A 113 7.23 -22.81 4.12
N ALA A 114 6.39 -21.81 3.82
CA ALA A 114 5.33 -21.93 2.84
C ALA A 114 5.84 -21.75 1.39
N GLY A 115 6.93 -21.00 1.20
CA GLY A 115 7.48 -20.71 -0.13
C GLY A 115 6.40 -20.19 -1.08
N ASP A 116 6.28 -20.82 -2.25
CA ASP A 116 5.28 -20.46 -3.26
C ASP A 116 3.90 -21.08 -3.06
N ALA A 117 3.69 -21.89 -2.01
CA ALA A 117 2.42 -22.58 -1.79
C ALA A 117 1.32 -21.67 -1.22
N ALA A 118 1.67 -20.53 -0.62
CA ALA A 118 0.74 -19.57 -0.03
C ALA A 118 1.33 -18.15 -0.01
N VAL A 119 0.46 -17.14 0.16
CA VAL A 119 0.86 -15.72 0.18
C VAL A 119 0.43 -15.05 1.50
N ALA A 120 1.18 -14.06 1.95
CA ALA A 120 0.89 -13.25 3.13
C ALA A 120 1.20 -11.76 2.88
#